data_AF-A0A7L3X654-F1
#
_entry.id   AF-A0A7L3X654-F1
#
_cell.length_a   1.000
_cell.length_b   1.000
_cell.length_c   1.000
_cell.angle_alpha   90.00
_cell.angle_beta   90.00
_cell.angle_gamma   90.00
#
_symmetry.space_group_name_H-M   'P 1'
#
loop_
_entity.id
_entity.type
_entity.pdbx_description
1 polymer ?
#
loop_
_entity_poly.entity_id
_entity_poly.type
_entity_poly.pdbx_seq_one_letter_code
_entity_poly.pdbx_strand_id
1 'polypeptide(L)'
;ALPEKKMVFKGLVTNKEDSNKLVLTPLIHYPLLGGSALITFEKAEVAQRIIEVKEHTVELSCGDEMEEFDQCRMRVQAAPVDILLPSFLEIGLAQSSRSILVSDLPRLGIPEEALLDKLELFFSKKKNGGGEVEDRQFLDDTGQVVLIFAQDGVAELLIEKGHIQVPIGKGKYNLKISPCMSGDITGLQVR
;
A
#
# COMPACT_ATOMS: atom_id res chain seq x y z
N ALA A 1 15.72 -0.23 -39.91
CA ALA A 1 16.18 -1.52 -40.43
C ALA A 1 15.71 -2.62 -39.48
N LEU A 2 15.08 -3.66 -40.05
CA LEU A 2 14.54 -4.91 -39.48
C LEU A 2 15.61 -5.80 -38.81
N PRO A 3 15.30 -6.92 -38.10
CA PRO A 3 14.01 -7.67 -37.97
C PRO A 3 13.57 -7.93 -36.49
N GLU A 4 12.34 -8.29 -36.09
CA GLU A 4 11.36 -9.35 -36.47
C GLU A 4 11.84 -10.82 -36.37
N LYS A 5 11.69 -11.47 -35.19
CA LYS A 5 11.17 -12.86 -35.13
C LYS A 5 10.54 -13.22 -33.78
N LYS A 6 9.38 -13.88 -33.88
CA LYS A 6 8.43 -14.27 -32.83
C LYS A 6 8.90 -15.49 -32.03
N MET A 7 8.70 -15.46 -30.71
CA MET A 7 8.49 -16.66 -29.90
C MET A 7 7.25 -16.49 -29.01
N VAL A 8 6.34 -17.45 -29.11
CA VAL A 8 5.05 -17.52 -28.42
C VAL A 8 5.12 -18.69 -27.45
N PHE A 9 4.91 -18.45 -26.15
CA PHE A 9 4.54 -19.51 -25.22
C PHE A 9 3.04 -19.44 -24.95
N LYS A 10 2.30 -20.39 -25.54
CA LYS A 10 0.87 -20.59 -25.31
C LYS A 10 0.68 -21.33 -23.98
N GLY A 11 0.74 -20.60 -22.88
CA GLY A 11 0.04 -21.02 -21.67
C GLY A 11 -1.44 -20.70 -21.85
N LEU A 12 -2.31 -21.71 -21.79
CA LEU A 12 -3.76 -21.51 -21.78
C LEU A 12 -4.14 -20.78 -20.49
N VAL A 13 -4.05 -19.45 -20.49
CA VAL A 13 -4.64 -18.60 -19.47
C VAL A 13 -6.02 -18.25 -19.97
N THR A 14 -7.03 -18.84 -19.35
CA THR A 14 -8.42 -18.46 -19.60
C THR A 14 -8.57 -16.98 -19.25
N ASN A 15 -8.57 -16.16 -20.29
CA ASN A 15 -8.87 -14.72 -20.25
C ASN A 15 -10.24 -14.52 -19.60
N LYS A 16 -10.23 -14.13 -18.34
CA LYS A 16 -11.11 -13.06 -17.88
C LYS A 16 -10.20 -11.97 -17.35
N GLU A 17 -10.06 -10.91 -18.14
CA GLU A 17 -9.60 -9.61 -17.66
C GLU A 17 -10.63 -9.13 -16.65
N ASP A 18 -10.51 -9.58 -15.41
CA ASP A 18 -11.12 -8.90 -14.28
C ASP A 18 -10.25 -7.66 -14.03
N SER A 19 -10.60 -6.55 -14.70
CA SER A 19 -9.95 -5.24 -14.60
C SER A 19 -9.97 -4.62 -13.18
N ASN A 20 -10.34 -5.39 -12.17
CA ASN A 20 -10.43 -5.04 -10.75
C ASN A 20 -9.60 -5.98 -9.87
N LYS A 21 -8.48 -6.54 -10.37
CA LYS A 21 -7.62 -7.38 -9.56
C LYS A 21 -6.69 -6.52 -8.69
N LEU A 22 -7.07 -6.32 -7.43
CA LEU A 22 -6.17 -5.79 -6.41
C LEU A 22 -4.97 -6.74 -6.26
N VAL A 23 -3.76 -6.21 -6.47
CA VAL A 23 -2.52 -6.97 -6.30
C VAL A 23 -1.98 -6.71 -4.90
N LEU A 24 -1.92 -7.76 -4.09
CA LEU A 24 -1.32 -7.73 -2.76
C LEU A 24 0.11 -8.27 -2.86
N THR A 25 1.09 -7.48 -2.44
CA THR A 25 2.49 -7.90 -2.31
C THR A 25 2.85 -7.97 -0.83
N PRO A 26 2.70 -9.12 -0.16
CA PRO A 26 2.97 -9.23 1.27
C PRO A 26 4.48 -9.08 1.53
N LEU A 27 4.84 -8.16 2.44
CA LEU A 27 6.19 -8.05 2.98
C LEU A 27 6.21 -8.71 4.37
N ILE A 28 6.85 -9.87 4.47
CA ILE A 28 6.84 -10.68 5.69
C ILE A 28 8.15 -10.46 6.43
N HIS A 29 8.06 -9.96 7.66
CA HIS A 29 9.19 -9.87 8.57
C HIS A 29 9.18 -11.08 9.50
N TYR A 30 10.14 -11.98 9.33
CA TYR A 30 10.31 -13.14 10.19
C TYR A 30 11.48 -12.91 11.16
N PRO A 31 11.23 -12.77 12.48
CA PRO A 31 12.31 -12.58 13.45
C PRO A 31 13.10 -13.88 13.63
N LEU A 32 14.35 -13.92 13.15
CA LEU A 32 15.26 -15.02 13.41
C LEU A 32 15.95 -14.83 14.76
N LEU A 33 15.99 -15.89 15.56
CA LEU A 33 16.79 -15.92 16.78
C LEU A 33 18.28 -15.94 16.42
N GLY A 34 19.11 -15.32 17.25
CA GLY A 34 20.56 -15.34 17.07
C GLY A 34 21.09 -16.77 16.97
N GLY A 35 21.98 -17.01 16.00
CA GLY A 35 22.50 -18.36 15.70
C GLY A 35 21.62 -19.19 14.76
N SER A 36 20.52 -18.63 14.23
CA SER A 36 19.67 -19.26 13.21
C SER A 36 19.82 -18.55 11.86
N ALA A 37 19.62 -19.29 10.77
CA ALA A 37 19.60 -18.75 9.42
C ALA A 37 18.42 -19.32 8.62
N LEU A 38 17.81 -18.49 7.77
CA LEU A 38 16.80 -18.93 6.81
C LEU A 38 17.48 -19.29 5.49
N ILE A 39 17.22 -20.50 5.02
CA ILE A 39 17.75 -21.00 3.76
C ILE A 39 16.56 -21.30 2.84
N THR A 40 16.60 -20.75 1.62
CA THR A 40 15.60 -21.02 0.59
C THR A 40 16.22 -21.93 -0.47
N PHE A 41 15.42 -22.85 -0.99
CA PHE A 41 15.83 -23.77 -2.05
C PHE A 41 14.92 -23.56 -3.25
N GLU A 42 15.49 -23.64 -4.44
CA GLU A 42 14.72 -23.56 -5.70
C GLU A 42 13.71 -24.71 -5.81
N LYS A 43 14.08 -25.89 -5.30
CA LYS A 43 13.29 -27.12 -5.38
C LYS A 43 12.82 -27.54 -3.99
N ALA A 44 11.51 -27.65 -3.81
CA ALA A 44 10.89 -27.99 -2.53
C ALA A 44 11.34 -29.37 -2.00
N GLU A 45 11.63 -30.31 -2.89
CA GLU A 45 12.05 -31.67 -2.54
C GLU A 45 13.44 -31.67 -1.87
N VAL A 46 14.29 -30.68 -2.18
CA VAL A 46 15.60 -30.53 -1.53
C VAL A 46 15.41 -30.12 -0.07
N ALA A 47 14.58 -29.11 0.18
CA ALA A 47 14.26 -28.65 1.52
C ALA A 47 13.62 -29.76 2.36
N GLN A 48 12.67 -30.51 1.79
CA GLN A 48 12.02 -31.63 2.47
C GLN A 48 13.02 -32.70 2.92
N ARG A 49 13.92 -33.15 2.04
CA ARG A 49 14.96 -34.14 2.41
C ARG A 49 15.87 -33.64 3.54
N ILE A 50 16.24 -32.36 3.52
CA ILE A 50 17.09 -31.76 4.56
C ILE A 50 16.34 -31.71 5.90
N ILE A 51 15.05 -31.35 5.88
CA ILE A 51 14.20 -31.31 7.08
C ILE A 51 13.98 -32.72 7.65
N GLU A 52 13.77 -33.74 6.81
CA GLU A 52 13.59 -35.14 7.23
C GLU A 52 14.80 -35.67 8.00
N VAL A 53 16.01 -35.31 7.59
CA VAL A 53 17.27 -35.71 8.24
C VAL A 53 17.45 -35.01 9.60
N LYS A 54 16.81 -33.85 9.82
CA LYS A 54 16.82 -33.01 11.03
C LYS A 54 18.16 -32.45 11.47
N GLU A 55 19.22 -33.25 11.51
CA GLU A 55 20.53 -32.83 11.99
C GLU A 55 21.60 -33.00 10.92
N HIS A 56 22.35 -31.94 10.66
CA HIS A 56 23.41 -31.90 9.67
C HIS A 56 24.71 -31.45 10.32
N THR A 57 25.82 -32.03 9.90
CA THR A 57 27.15 -31.55 10.30
C THR A 57 27.73 -30.79 9.13
N VAL A 58 27.93 -29.49 9.31
CA VAL A 58 28.54 -28.59 8.33
C VAL A 58 30.00 -28.42 8.69
N GLU A 59 30.86 -28.61 7.70
CA GLU A 59 32.30 -28.37 7.84
C GLU A 59 32.60 -26.94 7.39
N LEU A 60 33.12 -26.14 8.31
CA LEU A 60 33.48 -24.74 8.10
C LEU A 60 35.00 -24.66 7.91
N SER A 61 35.53 -25.30 6.87
CA SER A 61 36.94 -25.16 6.51
C SER A 61 37.13 -23.78 5.86
N CYS A 62 37.73 -22.84 6.60
CA CYS A 62 38.05 -21.51 6.09
C CYS A 62 39.52 -21.46 5.65
N GLY A 63 39.77 -21.52 4.34
CA GLY A 63 41.09 -21.20 3.73
C GLY A 63 41.78 -22.36 3.02
N ASP A 64 42.47 -22.03 1.93
CA ASP A 64 43.24 -23.00 1.11
C ASP A 64 44.63 -23.32 1.67
N GLU A 65 45.08 -22.69 2.77
CA GLU A 65 46.38 -22.98 3.37
C GLU A 65 46.32 -23.02 4.91
N MET A 66 46.45 -24.26 5.42
CA MET A 66 47.40 -24.68 6.45
C MET A 66 46.89 -24.95 7.89
N GLU A 67 47.30 -26.13 8.36
CA GLU A 67 47.19 -26.78 9.68
C GLU A 67 45.94 -27.65 9.95
N GLU A 68 46.19 -28.96 10.21
CA GLU A 68 45.21 -30.04 10.44
C GLU A 68 44.28 -29.82 11.66
N PHE A 69 44.42 -28.70 12.38
CA PHE A 69 43.73 -28.42 13.64
C PHE A 69 42.49 -27.53 13.51
N ASP A 70 42.24 -26.90 12.36
CA ASP A 70 41.13 -25.94 12.19
C ASP A 70 39.93 -26.51 11.41
N GLN A 71 39.69 -27.83 11.49
CA GLN A 71 38.48 -28.45 10.94
C GLN A 71 37.28 -28.18 11.84
N CYS A 72 36.73 -26.97 11.74
CA CYS A 72 35.62 -26.54 12.56
C CYS A 72 34.31 -27.16 12.04
N ARG A 73 33.77 -28.14 12.77
CA ARG A 73 32.53 -28.84 12.42
C ARG A 73 31.38 -28.28 13.26
N MET A 74 30.36 -27.75 12.62
CA MET A 74 29.17 -27.23 13.26
C MET A 74 27.99 -28.17 13.06
N ARG A 75 27.34 -28.56 14.15
CA ARG A 75 26.06 -29.28 14.10
C ARG A 75 24.94 -28.26 13.95
N VAL A 76 24.11 -28.43 12.93
CA VAL A 76 22.96 -27.56 12.65
C VAL A 76 21.70 -28.39 12.60
N GLN A 77 20.62 -27.83 13.13
CA GLN A 77 19.30 -28.43 13.08
C GLN A 77 18.49 -27.79 11.95
N ALA A 78 17.99 -28.62 11.04
CA ALA A 78 17.03 -28.22 10.03
C ALA A 78 15.61 -28.38 10.58
N ALA A 79 14.84 -27.31 10.53
CA ALA A 79 13.43 -27.29 10.86
C ALA A 79 12.65 -26.54 9.77
N PRO A 80 11.39 -26.95 9.49
CA PRO A 80 10.53 -26.19 8.61
C PRO A 80 10.24 -24.82 9.24
N VAL A 81 10.10 -23.80 8.39
CA VAL A 81 9.65 -22.47 8.81
C VAL A 81 8.23 -22.27 8.29
N ASP A 82 7.29 -22.18 9.20
CA ASP A 82 5.89 -21.90 8.87
C ASP A 82 5.72 -20.38 8.73
N ILE A 83 5.50 -19.95 7.50
CA ILE A 83 5.22 -18.55 7.17
C ILE A 83 3.71 -18.40 7.06
N LEU A 84 3.11 -17.62 7.97
CA LEU A 84 1.69 -17.30 7.94
C LEU A 84 1.39 -16.41 6.73
N LEU A 85 0.81 -16.99 5.68
CA LEU A 85 0.43 -16.26 4.47
C LEU A 85 -1.03 -15.83 4.56
N PRO A 86 -1.37 -14.60 4.15
CA PRO A 86 -2.76 -14.19 3.97
C PRO A 86 -3.48 -15.13 3.00
N SER A 87 -4.49 -15.82 3.49
CA SER A 87 -5.35 -16.73 2.71
C SER A 87 -6.68 -16.09 2.31
N PHE A 88 -7.12 -15.09 3.07
CA PHE A 88 -8.31 -14.29 2.79
C PHE A 88 -8.12 -12.86 3.30
N LEU A 89 -8.57 -11.89 2.51
CA LEU A 89 -8.59 -10.47 2.87
C LEU A 89 -9.94 -9.87 2.47
N GLU A 90 -10.57 -9.16 3.40
CA GLU A 90 -11.73 -8.32 3.18
C GLU A 90 -11.40 -6.87 3.57
N ILE A 91 -11.78 -5.94 2.70
CA ILE A 91 -11.59 -4.50 2.91
C ILE A 91 -12.98 -3.88 2.99
N GLY A 92 -13.32 -3.36 4.16
CA GLY A 92 -14.53 -2.56 4.36
C GLY A 92 -14.27 -1.14 3.87
N LEU A 93 -15.13 -0.66 2.96
CA LEU A 93 -15.12 0.74 2.53
C LEU A 93 -16.24 1.49 3.25
N ALA A 94 -15.89 2.58 3.91
CA ALA A 94 -16.84 3.47 4.57
C ALA A 94 -16.68 4.89 4.05
N GLN A 95 -17.79 5.54 3.74
CA GLN A 95 -17.80 6.97 3.46
C GLN A 95 -17.71 7.75 4.77
N SER A 96 -16.84 8.75 4.81
CA SER A 96 -16.78 9.68 5.94
C SER A 96 -17.94 10.68 5.91
N SER A 97 -18.64 10.82 7.05
CA SER A 97 -19.65 11.87 7.28
C SER A 97 -19.06 13.25 7.53
N ARG A 98 -17.73 13.33 7.71
CA ARG A 98 -17.00 14.55 8.12
C ARG A 98 -15.98 15.02 7.12
N SER A 99 -15.62 14.23 6.10
CA SER A 99 -14.56 14.62 5.17
C SER A 99 -15.00 14.60 3.73
N ILE A 100 -14.46 15.57 2.97
CA ILE A 100 -14.70 15.72 1.54
C ILE A 100 -13.37 15.73 0.79
N LEU A 101 -13.41 15.25 -0.44
CA LEU A 101 -12.33 15.36 -1.40
C LEU A 101 -12.66 16.45 -2.43
N VAL A 102 -11.80 17.46 -2.50
CA VAL A 102 -11.89 18.59 -3.42
C VAL A 102 -10.92 18.38 -4.58
N SER A 103 -11.46 18.34 -5.79
CA SER A 103 -10.74 18.09 -7.04
C SER A 103 -10.92 19.23 -8.03
N ASP A 104 -10.26 19.14 -9.19
CA ASP A 104 -10.26 20.16 -10.24
C ASP A 104 -9.70 21.51 -9.75
N LEU A 105 -8.67 21.43 -8.90
CA LEU A 105 -8.00 22.60 -8.33
C LEU A 105 -7.23 23.37 -9.42
N PRO A 106 -7.29 24.71 -9.41
CA PRO A 106 -6.67 25.52 -10.44
C PRO A 106 -5.16 25.61 -10.24
N ARG A 107 -4.38 25.43 -11.32
CA ARG A 107 -2.91 25.54 -11.32
C ARG A 107 -2.49 27.01 -11.40
N LEU A 108 -2.61 27.74 -10.30
CA LEU A 108 -2.44 29.21 -10.27
C LEU A 108 -1.03 29.69 -9.92
N GLY A 109 -0.07 28.77 -9.75
CA GLY A 109 1.29 29.13 -9.30
C GLY A 109 1.30 29.77 -7.91
N ILE A 110 0.25 29.55 -7.11
CA ILE A 110 0.18 29.97 -5.71
C ILE A 110 0.78 28.87 -4.82
N PRO A 111 1.34 29.22 -3.65
CA PRO A 111 1.76 28.23 -2.67
C PRO A 111 0.59 27.36 -2.24
N GLU A 112 0.86 26.08 -2.00
CA GLU A 112 -0.12 25.08 -1.57
C GLU A 112 -0.84 25.51 -0.29
N GLU A 113 -0.10 25.95 0.72
CA GLU A 113 -0.67 26.48 1.97
C GLU A 113 -1.63 27.64 1.74
N ALA A 114 -1.33 28.52 0.79
CA ALA A 114 -2.22 29.63 0.47
C ALA A 114 -3.51 29.16 -0.22
N LEU A 115 -3.45 28.07 -1.00
CA LEU A 115 -4.65 27.43 -1.55
C LEU A 115 -5.48 26.79 -0.44
N LEU A 116 -4.84 26.02 0.45
CA LEU A 116 -5.47 25.38 1.60
C LEU A 116 -6.16 26.42 2.50
N ASP A 117 -5.50 27.53 2.82
CA ASP A 117 -6.08 28.65 3.57
C ASP A 117 -7.35 29.20 2.92
N LYS A 118 -7.35 29.35 1.59
CA LYS A 118 -8.53 29.84 0.87
C LYS A 118 -9.67 28.84 0.89
N LEU A 119 -9.38 27.56 0.75
CA LEU A 119 -10.39 26.51 0.82
C LEU A 119 -10.98 26.43 2.23
N GLU A 120 -10.14 26.39 3.27
CA GLU A 120 -10.58 26.37 4.66
C GLU A 120 -11.47 27.57 5.00
N LEU A 121 -11.04 28.80 4.67
CA LEU A 121 -11.84 30.00 4.89
C LEU A 121 -13.14 30.04 4.09
N PHE A 122 -13.20 29.35 2.95
CA PHE A 122 -14.41 29.26 2.15
C PHE A 122 -15.38 28.24 2.73
N PHE A 123 -14.90 27.05 3.06
CA PHE A 123 -15.70 25.95 3.59
C PHE A 123 -16.05 26.13 5.07
N SER A 124 -15.35 26.96 5.83
CA SER A 124 -15.74 27.33 7.20
C SER A 124 -17.05 28.13 7.29
N LYS A 125 -17.52 28.68 6.17
CA LYS A 125 -18.71 29.54 6.13
C LYS A 125 -19.97 28.72 5.89
N LYS A 126 -20.88 28.71 6.87
CA LYS A 126 -22.21 28.08 6.77
C LYS A 126 -23.01 28.50 5.53
N LYS A 127 -22.88 29.74 5.07
CA LYS A 127 -23.56 30.23 3.85
C LYS A 127 -23.15 29.49 2.57
N ASN A 128 -21.98 28.87 2.56
CA ASN A 128 -21.48 28.07 1.44
C ASN A 128 -21.93 26.58 1.57
N GLY A 129 -22.61 26.22 2.66
CA GLY A 129 -22.98 24.85 3.00
C GLY A 129 -21.89 24.06 3.71
N GLY A 130 -20.78 24.71 4.10
CA GLY A 130 -19.75 24.08 4.91
C GLY A 130 -19.91 24.37 6.41
N GLY A 131 -18.88 24.06 7.18
CA GLY A 131 -18.84 24.15 8.63
C GLY A 131 -17.40 24.29 9.12
N GLU A 132 -17.21 24.39 10.42
CA GLU A 132 -15.88 24.50 11.03
C GLU A 132 -14.98 23.36 10.54
N VAL A 133 -13.83 23.72 9.97
CA VAL A 133 -12.84 22.79 9.45
C VAL A 133 -11.90 22.45 10.60
N GLU A 134 -11.79 21.16 10.89
CA GLU A 134 -10.91 20.62 11.92
C GLU A 134 -9.49 20.41 11.35
N ASP A 135 -9.39 19.89 10.13
CA ASP A 135 -8.11 19.58 9.50
C ASP A 135 -8.18 19.63 7.96
N ARG A 136 -7.03 19.77 7.32
CA ARG A 136 -6.88 19.87 5.85
C ARG A 136 -5.59 19.21 5.40
N GLN A 137 -5.66 18.46 4.30
CA GLN A 137 -4.52 17.75 3.74
C GLN A 137 -4.48 17.91 2.23
N PHE A 138 -3.30 18.21 1.68
CA PHE A 138 -3.05 18.12 0.25
C PHE A 138 -2.53 16.73 -0.11
N LEU A 139 -3.05 16.17 -1.19
CA LEU A 139 -2.65 14.89 -1.74
C LEU A 139 -1.73 15.14 -2.93
N ASP A 140 -0.41 15.16 -2.68
CA ASP A 140 0.63 15.50 -3.67
C ASP A 140 0.61 14.61 -4.92
N ASP A 141 0.23 13.35 -4.73
CA ASP A 141 0.16 12.31 -5.77
C ASP A 141 -0.94 12.59 -6.80
N THR A 142 -2.05 13.17 -6.35
CA THR A 142 -3.26 13.40 -7.16
C THR A 142 -3.57 14.87 -7.42
N GLY A 143 -2.94 15.78 -6.69
CA GLY A 143 -3.23 17.22 -6.71
C GLY A 143 -4.63 17.55 -6.19
N GLN A 144 -5.12 16.78 -5.21
CA GLN A 144 -6.43 16.94 -4.59
C GLN A 144 -6.29 17.42 -3.14
N VAL A 145 -7.38 17.94 -2.56
CA VAL A 145 -7.39 18.38 -1.17
C VAL A 145 -8.47 17.64 -0.39
N VAL A 146 -8.10 17.09 0.76
CA VAL A 146 -9.04 16.56 1.75
C VAL A 146 -9.32 17.65 2.78
N LEU A 147 -10.60 17.91 3.05
CA LEU A 147 -11.03 18.75 4.15
C LEU A 147 -11.81 17.92 5.15
N ILE A 148 -11.50 18.06 6.42
CA ILE A 148 -12.14 17.37 7.55
C ILE A 148 -12.88 18.41 8.38
N PHE A 149 -14.18 18.20 8.58
CA PHE A 149 -15.05 19.07 9.35
C PHE A 149 -15.21 18.57 10.79
N ALA A 150 -15.35 19.52 11.72
CA ALA A 150 -15.59 19.22 13.13
C ALA A 150 -17.00 18.62 13.38
N GLN A 151 -17.96 18.89 12.50
CA GLN A 151 -19.36 18.47 12.65
C GLN A 151 -19.76 17.44 11.59
N ASP A 152 -20.45 16.39 12.04
CA ASP A 152 -21.09 15.41 11.17
C ASP A 152 -22.19 16.04 10.30
N GLY A 153 -22.39 15.46 9.11
CA GLY A 153 -23.45 15.85 8.16
C GLY A 153 -23.09 17.04 7.27
N VAL A 154 -22.04 17.81 7.60
CA VAL A 154 -21.55 18.90 6.74
C VAL A 154 -21.02 18.36 5.42
N ALA A 155 -20.29 17.24 5.46
CA ALA A 155 -19.70 16.65 4.26
C ALA A 155 -20.79 16.19 3.27
N GLU A 156 -21.84 15.55 3.76
CA GLU A 156 -22.95 15.03 2.95
C GLU A 156 -23.62 16.14 2.13
N LEU A 157 -23.92 17.28 2.77
CA LEU A 157 -24.52 18.44 2.11
C LEU A 157 -23.64 19.02 0.99
N LEU A 158 -22.32 18.95 1.17
CA LEU A 158 -21.35 19.41 0.16
C LEU A 158 -21.19 18.38 -0.96
N ILE A 159 -21.21 17.10 -0.64
CA ILE A 159 -21.14 15.99 -1.60
C ILE A 159 -22.38 15.97 -2.49
N GLU A 160 -23.58 16.18 -1.94
CA GLU A 160 -24.82 16.26 -2.71
C GLU A 160 -24.81 17.40 -3.75
N LYS A 161 -24.15 18.53 -3.43
CA LYS A 161 -23.97 19.61 -4.40
C LYS A 161 -23.05 19.22 -5.55
N GLY A 162 -22.08 18.35 -5.30
CA GLY A 162 -21.11 17.80 -6.27
C GLY A 162 -20.10 18.81 -6.83
N HIS A 163 -20.47 20.07 -7.06
CA HIS A 163 -19.58 21.13 -7.52
C HIS A 163 -19.85 22.44 -6.79
N ILE A 164 -18.81 23.24 -6.59
CA ILE A 164 -18.92 24.55 -5.96
C ILE A 164 -17.98 25.57 -6.60
N GLN A 165 -18.48 26.79 -6.80
CA GLN A 165 -17.64 27.89 -7.26
C GLN A 165 -16.94 28.58 -6.10
N VAL A 166 -15.60 28.52 -6.10
CA VAL A 166 -14.75 29.15 -5.08
C VAL A 166 -13.99 30.34 -5.69
N PRO A 167 -14.07 31.53 -5.09
CA PRO A 167 -13.23 32.65 -5.48
C PRO A 167 -11.80 32.44 -4.95
N ILE A 168 -10.84 32.22 -5.85
CA ILE A 168 -9.43 32.02 -5.53
C ILE A 168 -8.62 33.11 -6.25
N GLY A 169 -7.96 33.97 -5.46
CA GLY A 169 -7.26 35.13 -6.01
C GLY A 169 -8.22 36.08 -6.74
N LYS A 170 -7.99 36.28 -8.03
CA LYS A 170 -8.80 37.16 -8.90
C LYS A 170 -9.86 36.42 -9.72
N GLY A 171 -9.90 35.09 -9.67
CA GLY A 171 -10.80 34.25 -10.46
C GLY A 171 -11.85 33.52 -9.63
N LYS A 172 -12.83 32.93 -10.30
CA LYS A 172 -13.77 31.96 -9.73
C LYS A 172 -13.55 30.62 -10.41
N TYR A 173 -13.40 29.57 -9.62
CA TYR A 173 -13.11 28.22 -10.12
C TYR A 173 -14.19 27.27 -9.64
N ASN A 174 -14.67 26.43 -10.55
CA ASN A 174 -15.64 25.40 -10.22
C ASN A 174 -14.87 24.16 -9.74
N LEU A 175 -14.92 23.90 -8.45
CA LEU A 175 -14.26 22.76 -7.84
C LEU A 175 -15.24 21.62 -7.71
N LYS A 176 -14.76 20.39 -7.91
CA LYS A 176 -15.55 19.18 -7.71
C LYS A 176 -15.42 18.69 -6.28
N ILE A 177 -16.55 18.36 -5.66
CA ILE A 177 -16.63 17.78 -4.32
C ILE A 177 -17.05 16.31 -4.47
N SER A 178 -16.30 15.43 -3.81
CA SER A 178 -16.55 13.99 -3.82
C SER A 178 -16.39 13.40 -2.42
N PRO A 179 -17.03 12.25 -2.13
CA PRO A 179 -16.91 11.60 -0.84
C PRO A 179 -15.48 11.13 -0.58
N CYS A 180 -15.02 11.29 0.65
CA CYS A 180 -13.80 10.65 1.11
C CYS A 180 -14.13 9.22 1.57
N MET A 181 -13.51 8.22 0.96
CA MET A 181 -13.65 6.82 1.36
C MET A 181 -12.49 6.43 2.28
N SER A 182 -12.81 5.86 3.44
CA SER A 182 -11.85 5.14 4.26
C SER A 182 -11.96 3.65 3.96
N GLY A 183 -10.81 2.99 3.86
CA GLY A 183 -10.72 1.54 3.69
C GLY A 183 -10.02 0.91 4.87
N ASP A 184 -10.71 0.01 5.57
CA ASP A 184 -10.17 -0.72 6.71
C ASP A 184 -10.17 -2.22 6.42
N ILE A 185 -9.14 -2.93 6.92
CA ILE A 185 -9.10 -4.40 6.83
C ILE A 185 -10.06 -4.97 7.88
N THR A 186 -11.18 -5.53 7.43
CA THR A 186 -12.22 -6.06 8.32
C THR A 186 -12.12 -7.58 8.51
N GLY A 187 -11.49 -8.28 7.57
CA GLY A 187 -11.31 -9.73 7.63
C GLY A 187 -9.96 -10.15 7.07
N LEU A 188 -9.02 -10.51 7.95
CA LEU A 188 -7.75 -11.13 7.56
C LEU A 188 -7.68 -12.55 8.10
N GLN A 189 -7.50 -13.54 7.23
CA GLN A 189 -7.20 -14.92 7.63
C GLN A 189 -5.83 -15.31 7.11
N VAL A 190 -5.02 -15.93 7.97
CA VAL A 190 -3.70 -16.44 7.63
C VAL A 190 -3.68 -17.96 7.71
N ARG A 191 -2.85 -18.59 6.87
CA ARG A 191 -2.60 -20.04 6.85
C ARG A 191 -1.11 -20.32 6.80
#